data_AF-K8EGI5-F1
#
_entry.id   AF-K8EGI5-F1
#
_cell.length_a   1.000
_cell.length_b   1.000
_cell.length_c   1.000
_cell.angle_alpha   90.00
_cell.angle_beta   90.00
_cell.angle_gamma   90.00
#
_symmetry.space_group_name_H-M   'P 1'
#
loop_
_entity.id
_entity.type
_entity.pdbx_description
1 polymer ?
#
loop_
_entity_poly.entity_id
_entity_poly.type
_entity_poly.pdbx_seq_one_letter_code
_entity_poly.pdbx_strand_id
1 'polypeptide(L)'
;MVNENMKISQNGRNLIKEFEGMRLTAYQDSVGVWTIGYGHTKGVYPGMQITEQQANAFLDEDIKTHAVGIFNFVTVQLNQNQFDALVSFHFNLGPYILQGSNLLVFINNRNWQSTANEMMAYVNAGGEVLPGLVRRRKAESELFLSGNLPPVDGGTTQQKGEIEMKCLYRIDGKGAVFYFDGTSVRALSFPDEMTVIKLIYKANNGTDIPFFEWTNAARWDKRLKDVLSIPKEF
;
A
#
# COMPACT_ATOMS: atom_id res chain seq x y z
N MET A 1 22.17 3.35 -0.10
CA MET A 1 20.84 2.96 0.45
C MET A 1 20.16 2.03 -0.54
N VAL A 2 19.32 1.09 -0.10
CA VAL A 2 18.86 -0.03 -0.96
C VAL A 2 18.10 0.42 -2.22
N ASN A 3 17.41 1.56 -2.17
CA ASN A 3 16.61 2.10 -3.28
C ASN A 3 17.24 3.34 -3.96
N GLU A 4 18.51 3.68 -3.68
CA GLU A 4 19.11 4.98 -4.05
C GLU A 4 19.12 5.33 -5.55
N ASN A 5 19.05 4.31 -6.42
CA ASN A 5 19.04 4.49 -7.88
C ASN A 5 17.64 4.52 -8.48
N MET A 6 16.60 4.29 -7.68
CA MET A 6 15.21 4.30 -8.15
C MET A 6 14.79 5.72 -8.50
N LYS A 7 14.07 5.83 -9.62
CA LYS A 7 13.50 7.08 -10.11
C LYS A 7 12.03 6.84 -10.40
N ILE A 8 11.23 7.88 -10.25
CA ILE A 8 9.81 7.80 -10.55
C ILE A 8 9.62 7.47 -12.03
N SER A 9 8.76 6.52 -12.35
CA SER A 9 8.41 6.19 -13.73
C SER A 9 7.38 7.18 -14.30
N GLN A 10 7.10 7.07 -15.61
CA GLN A 10 6.04 7.87 -16.22
C GLN A 10 4.65 7.58 -15.60
N ASN A 11 4.40 6.34 -15.15
CA ASN A 11 3.14 5.98 -14.51
C ASN A 11 2.98 6.70 -13.17
N GLY A 12 4.02 6.69 -12.33
CA GLY A 12 4.03 7.46 -11.08
C GLY A 12 3.86 8.97 -11.31
N ARG A 13 4.52 9.52 -12.34
CA ARG A 13 4.34 10.94 -12.71
C ARG A 13 2.90 11.23 -13.11
N ASN A 14 2.30 10.40 -13.95
CA ASN A 14 0.92 10.60 -14.41
C ASN A 14 -0.07 10.56 -13.24
N LEU A 15 0.15 9.64 -12.28
CA LEU A 15 -0.66 9.56 -11.07
C LEU A 15 -0.63 10.86 -10.27
N ILE A 16 0.56 11.42 -10.03
CA ILE A 16 0.70 12.71 -9.32
C ILE A 16 -0.03 13.81 -10.10
N LYS A 17 0.23 13.92 -11.40
CA LYS A 17 -0.37 14.95 -12.26
C LYS A 17 -1.89 14.91 -12.26
N GLU A 18 -2.48 13.72 -12.25
CA GLU A 18 -3.93 13.52 -12.19
C GLU A 18 -4.54 14.15 -10.93
N PHE A 19 -3.90 13.98 -9.77
CA PHE A 19 -4.43 14.47 -8.50
C PHE A 19 -4.07 15.92 -8.18
N GLU A 20 -2.92 16.42 -8.62
CA GLU A 20 -2.51 17.81 -8.37
C GLU A 20 -3.17 18.79 -9.37
N GLY A 21 -3.33 18.36 -10.62
CA GLY A 21 -3.82 19.21 -11.71
C GLY A 21 -2.82 20.31 -12.12
N MET A 22 -2.80 20.65 -13.42
CA MET A 22 -1.87 21.65 -13.95
C MET A 22 -2.47 23.06 -13.97
N ARG A 23 -1.67 24.06 -13.54
CA ARG A 23 -1.96 25.50 -13.65
C ARG A 23 -0.75 26.24 -14.24
N LEU A 24 -0.86 26.74 -15.46
CA LEU A 24 0.24 27.43 -16.16
C LEU A 24 0.40 28.91 -15.78
N THR A 25 -0.53 29.44 -15.00
CA THR A 25 -0.50 30.80 -14.46
C THR A 25 -0.54 30.73 -12.95
N ALA A 26 0.28 31.54 -12.28
CA ALA A 26 0.34 31.59 -10.83
C ALA A 26 -1.02 31.98 -10.24
N TYR A 27 -1.42 31.29 -9.17
CA TYR A 27 -2.63 31.54 -8.40
C TYR A 27 -2.32 31.48 -6.91
N GLN A 28 -3.20 32.02 -6.07
CA GLN A 28 -3.09 31.84 -4.62
C GLN A 28 -3.90 30.62 -4.19
N ASP A 29 -3.28 29.75 -3.40
CA ASP A 29 -3.98 28.61 -2.79
C ASP A 29 -4.94 29.06 -1.67
N SER A 30 -5.56 28.09 -0.97
CA SER A 30 -6.54 28.37 0.09
C SER A 30 -5.97 29.12 1.30
N VAL A 31 -4.65 29.17 1.45
CA VAL A 31 -3.95 29.88 2.54
C VAL A 31 -3.18 31.11 2.05
N GLY A 32 -3.34 31.49 0.77
CA GLY A 32 -2.79 32.71 0.19
C GLY A 32 -1.39 32.59 -0.40
N VAL A 33 -0.83 31.37 -0.51
CA VAL A 33 0.52 31.13 -1.05
C VAL A 33 0.47 31.08 -2.57
N TRP A 34 1.38 31.81 -3.22
CA TRP A 34 1.54 31.77 -4.67
C TRP A 34 2.00 30.39 -5.14
N THR A 35 1.20 29.79 -6.01
CA THR A 35 1.32 28.41 -6.47
C THR A 35 1.21 28.35 -8.00
N ILE A 36 1.97 27.46 -8.64
CA ILE A 36 1.95 27.26 -10.09
C ILE A 36 2.28 25.80 -10.46
N GLY A 37 2.05 25.40 -11.70
CA GLY A 37 2.33 24.05 -12.18
C GLY A 37 1.44 23.02 -11.48
N TYR A 38 2.08 22.03 -10.84
CA TYR A 38 1.44 20.95 -10.09
C TYR A 38 1.57 21.14 -8.57
N GLY A 39 1.36 22.37 -8.09
CA GLY A 39 1.48 22.70 -6.66
C GLY A 39 2.83 23.32 -6.24
N HIS A 40 3.66 23.75 -7.20
CA HIS A 40 4.96 24.36 -6.91
C HIS A 40 4.80 25.77 -6.32
N THR A 41 5.57 26.09 -5.28
CA THR A 41 5.49 27.38 -4.55
C THR A 41 6.80 28.14 -4.49
N LYS A 42 7.93 27.47 -4.68
CA LYS A 42 9.27 28.06 -4.52
C LYS A 42 9.53 29.10 -5.61
N GLY A 43 9.75 30.35 -5.20
CA GLY A 43 10.06 31.44 -6.13
C GLY A 43 8.90 31.84 -7.05
N VAL A 44 7.66 31.44 -6.73
CA VAL A 44 6.47 31.84 -7.49
C VAL A 44 6.04 33.25 -7.06
N TYR A 45 5.68 34.07 -8.04
CA TYR A 45 5.28 35.46 -7.83
C TYR A 45 4.01 35.82 -8.64
N PRO A 46 3.28 36.89 -8.26
CA PRO A 46 2.08 37.31 -8.97
C PRO A 46 2.33 37.52 -10.47
N GLY A 47 1.44 36.98 -11.31
CA GLY A 47 1.52 37.13 -12.77
C GLY A 47 2.54 36.22 -13.47
N MET A 48 3.27 35.38 -12.73
CA MET A 48 4.17 34.37 -13.31
C MET A 48 3.38 33.41 -14.21
N GLN A 49 3.95 33.12 -15.38
CA GLN A 49 3.43 32.15 -16.34
C GLN A 49 4.55 31.19 -16.73
N ILE A 50 4.18 29.93 -16.97
CA ILE A 50 5.13 28.88 -17.35
C ILE A 50 4.58 28.03 -18.48
N THR A 51 5.47 27.37 -19.20
CA THR A 51 5.12 26.32 -20.17
C THR A 51 4.86 24.99 -19.45
N GLU A 52 4.21 24.04 -20.14
CA GLU A 52 4.06 22.67 -19.62
C GLU A 52 5.42 22.02 -19.34
N GLN A 53 6.43 22.27 -20.17
CA GLN A 53 7.79 21.77 -19.95
C GLN A 53 8.38 22.31 -18.64
N GLN A 54 8.18 23.59 -18.34
CA GLN A 54 8.61 24.19 -17.08
C GLN A 54 7.82 23.62 -15.89
N ALA A 55 6.50 23.41 -16.03
CA ALA A 55 5.69 22.76 -15.00
C ALA A 55 6.17 21.33 -14.70
N ASN A 56 6.55 20.58 -15.74
CA ASN A 56 7.13 19.24 -15.59
C ASN A 56 8.51 19.27 -14.93
N ALA A 57 9.32 20.29 -15.20
CA ALA A 57 10.62 20.47 -14.55
C ALA A 57 10.47 20.82 -13.07
N PHE A 58 9.51 21.67 -12.70
CA PHE A 58 9.18 21.94 -11.29
C PHE A 58 8.71 20.69 -10.56
N LEU A 59 7.83 19.90 -11.19
CA LEU A 59 7.42 18.60 -10.64
C LEU A 59 8.62 17.69 -10.35
N ASP A 60 9.61 17.64 -11.24
CA ASP A 60 10.83 16.84 -11.04
C ASP A 60 11.73 17.35 -9.91
N GLU A 61 11.75 18.66 -9.65
CA GLU A 61 12.43 19.24 -8.49
C GLU A 61 11.69 18.88 -7.20
N ASP A 62 10.38 19.08 -7.17
CA ASP A 62 9.53 18.86 -6.01
C ASP A 62 9.48 17.38 -5.60
N ILE A 63 9.46 16.45 -6.57
CA ILE A 63 9.54 15.02 -6.27
C ILE A 63 10.81 14.68 -5.47
N LYS A 64 11.96 15.30 -5.77
CA LYS A 64 13.23 15.01 -5.06
C LYS A 64 13.16 15.43 -3.60
N THR A 65 12.48 16.53 -3.30
CA THR A 65 12.37 17.04 -1.93
C THR A 65 11.30 16.27 -1.15
N HIS A 66 10.16 15.98 -1.78
CA HIS A 66 9.05 15.28 -1.13
C HIS A 66 9.34 13.79 -0.91
N ALA A 67 9.99 13.10 -1.86
CA ALA A 67 10.22 11.65 -1.77
C ALA A 67 11.47 11.25 -0.95
N VAL A 68 12.19 12.21 -0.36
CA VAL A 68 13.44 11.96 0.36
C VAL A 68 13.28 10.94 1.50
N GLY A 69 12.11 10.92 2.15
CA GLY A 69 11.78 9.98 3.23
C GLY A 69 11.82 8.51 2.80
N ILE A 70 11.51 8.21 1.53
CA ILE A 70 11.58 6.84 1.00
C ILE A 70 13.01 6.32 1.06
N PHE A 71 13.97 7.12 0.59
CA PHE A 71 15.38 6.73 0.58
C PHE A 71 15.94 6.62 2.00
N ASN A 72 15.54 7.51 2.90
CA ASN A 72 16.06 7.55 4.27
C ASN A 72 15.53 6.42 5.17
N PHE A 73 14.26 6.02 5.00
CA PHE A 73 13.59 5.14 5.97
C PHE A 73 13.29 3.73 5.44
N VAL A 74 13.09 3.57 4.12
CA VAL A 74 12.77 2.25 3.55
C VAL A 74 14.04 1.42 3.36
N THR A 75 14.12 0.30 4.06
CA THR A 75 15.30 -0.57 4.11
C THR A 75 15.20 -1.80 3.22
N VAL A 76 14.02 -2.09 2.68
CA VAL A 76 13.78 -3.19 1.75
C VAL A 76 13.75 -2.71 0.30
N GLN A 77 14.17 -3.58 -0.63
CA GLN A 77 14.09 -3.31 -2.06
C GLN A 77 12.61 -3.19 -2.47
N LEU A 78 12.26 -2.07 -3.08
CA LEU A 78 10.96 -1.84 -3.68
C LEU A 78 10.98 -2.23 -5.16
N ASN A 79 9.84 -2.66 -5.69
CA ASN A 79 9.62 -2.67 -7.14
C ASN A 79 9.23 -1.26 -7.63
N GLN A 80 9.24 -1.06 -8.95
CA GLN A 80 8.97 0.26 -9.54
C GLN A 80 7.59 0.83 -9.16
N ASN A 81 6.55 -0.01 -9.15
CA ASN A 81 5.19 0.44 -8.86
C ASN A 81 5.01 0.82 -7.38
N GLN A 82 5.63 0.06 -6.47
CA GLN A 82 5.68 0.39 -5.04
C GLN A 82 6.39 1.72 -4.80
N PHE A 83 7.54 1.92 -5.46
CA PHE A 83 8.27 3.18 -5.40
C PHE A 83 7.43 4.35 -5.94
N ASP A 84 6.83 4.20 -7.12
CA ASP A 84 5.98 5.22 -7.74
C ASP A 84 4.78 5.61 -6.86
N ALA A 85 4.09 4.62 -6.28
CA ALA A 85 2.97 4.84 -5.38
C ALA A 85 3.41 5.58 -4.10
N LEU A 86 4.54 5.18 -3.49
CA LEU A 86 5.08 5.86 -2.32
C LEU A 86 5.53 7.29 -2.64
N VAL A 87 6.07 7.55 -3.83
CA VAL A 87 6.42 8.91 -4.26
C VAL A 87 5.18 9.78 -4.38
N SER A 88 4.10 9.28 -4.99
CA SER A 88 2.82 10.02 -5.06
C SER A 88 2.23 10.30 -3.67
N PHE A 89 2.33 9.32 -2.77
CA PHE A 89 1.88 9.45 -1.38
C PHE A 89 2.67 10.52 -0.61
N HIS A 90 4.00 10.53 -0.74
CA HIS A 90 4.87 11.55 -0.14
C HIS A 90 4.65 12.93 -0.75
N PHE A 91 4.38 13.01 -2.06
CA PHE A 91 4.08 14.29 -2.71
C PHE A 91 2.87 14.96 -2.04
N ASN A 92 1.84 14.17 -1.70
CA ASN A 92 0.64 14.67 -1.05
C ASN A 92 0.80 15.01 0.45
N LEU A 93 1.49 14.15 1.19
CA LEU A 93 1.48 14.16 2.66
C LEU A 93 2.78 14.71 3.26
N GLY A 94 3.79 14.93 2.43
CA GLY A 94 5.09 15.48 2.81
C GLY A 94 6.17 14.43 3.09
N PRO A 95 7.43 14.88 3.25
CA PRO A 95 8.61 14.02 3.26
C PRO A 95 8.79 13.16 4.52
N TYR A 96 8.09 13.48 5.60
CA TYR A 96 8.23 12.81 6.89
C TYR A 96 7.08 11.85 7.21
N ILE A 97 6.17 11.60 6.26
CA ILE A 97 4.97 10.80 6.49
C ILE A 97 5.25 9.38 7.00
N LEU A 98 6.41 8.81 6.63
CA LEU A 98 6.83 7.48 7.07
C LEU A 98 7.45 7.46 8.47
N GLN A 99 8.01 8.57 8.95
CA GLN A 99 8.82 8.58 10.17
C GLN A 99 7.97 8.20 11.39
N GLY A 100 8.32 7.06 12.03
CA GLY A 100 7.58 6.56 13.20
C GLY A 100 6.19 5.98 12.90
N SER A 101 5.84 5.79 11.63
CA SER A 101 4.53 5.27 11.21
C SER A 101 4.47 3.73 11.22
N ASN A 102 3.26 3.18 11.42
CA ASN A 102 2.99 1.75 11.16
C ASN A 102 3.20 1.40 9.68
N LEU A 103 2.93 2.33 8.77
CA LEU A 103 3.16 2.17 7.34
C LEU A 103 4.62 1.80 7.05
N LEU A 104 5.58 2.48 7.67
CA LEU A 104 7.00 2.17 7.54
C LEU A 104 7.35 0.78 8.10
N VAL A 105 6.74 0.40 9.22
CA VAL A 105 6.91 -0.94 9.80
C VAL A 105 6.41 -2.01 8.83
N PHE A 106 5.23 -1.83 8.22
CA PHE A 106 4.70 -2.77 7.23
C PHE A 106 5.57 -2.85 5.98
N ILE A 107 6.04 -1.72 5.45
CA ILE A 107 6.94 -1.68 4.29
C ILE A 107 8.21 -2.47 4.58
N ASN A 108 8.91 -2.16 5.68
CA ASN A 108 10.20 -2.78 5.98
C ASN A 108 10.10 -4.27 6.37
N ASN A 109 8.90 -4.75 6.74
CA ASN A 109 8.62 -6.17 6.92
C ASN A 109 8.04 -6.85 5.67
N ARG A 110 8.00 -6.16 4.53
CA ARG A 110 7.42 -6.63 3.25
C ARG A 110 5.95 -7.03 3.34
N ASN A 111 5.21 -6.47 4.29
CA ASN A 111 3.79 -6.70 4.44
C ASN A 111 3.02 -5.74 3.50
N TRP A 112 3.02 -6.08 2.22
CA TRP A 112 2.52 -5.20 1.16
C TRP A 112 1.03 -4.94 1.26
N GLN A 113 0.24 -5.96 1.63
CA GLN A 113 -1.20 -5.80 1.79
C GLN A 113 -1.53 -4.88 2.96
N SER A 114 -0.84 -5.03 4.10
CA SER A 114 -1.06 -4.14 5.25
C SER A 114 -0.56 -2.72 4.96
N THR A 115 0.51 -2.57 4.16
CA THR A 115 0.96 -1.27 3.67
C THR A 115 -0.15 -0.58 2.87
N ALA A 116 -0.72 -1.26 1.87
CA ALA A 116 -1.80 -0.72 1.05
C ALA A 116 -3.06 -0.40 1.88
N ASN A 117 -3.42 -1.24 2.84
CA ASN A 117 -4.54 -0.98 3.74
C ASN A 117 -4.29 0.26 4.63
N GLU A 118 -3.07 0.41 5.14
CA GLU A 118 -2.69 1.56 5.97
C GLU A 118 -2.69 2.87 5.16
N MET A 119 -2.27 2.84 3.89
CA MET A 119 -2.37 4.01 2.99
C MET A 119 -3.81 4.54 2.89
N MET A 120 -4.81 3.65 2.93
CA MET A 120 -6.23 4.02 2.90
C MET A 120 -6.72 4.77 4.15
N ALA A 121 -5.96 4.81 5.23
CA ALA A 121 -6.30 5.59 6.42
C ALA A 121 -6.09 7.11 6.23
N TYR A 122 -5.30 7.52 5.24
CA TYR A 122 -4.90 8.92 5.02
C TYR A 122 -5.86 9.64 4.07
N VAL A 123 -7.14 9.71 4.48
CA VAL A 123 -8.25 10.26 3.68
C VAL A 123 -8.94 11.48 4.30
N ASN A 124 -8.45 11.95 5.44
CA ASN A 124 -9.06 13.06 6.17
C ASN A 124 -8.27 14.36 5.98
N ALA A 125 -8.98 15.49 5.91
CA ALA A 125 -8.40 16.82 6.07
C ALA A 125 -9.40 17.73 6.81
N GLY A 126 -8.92 18.56 7.73
CA GLY A 126 -9.80 19.37 8.58
C GLY A 126 -10.74 18.54 9.49
N GLY A 127 -10.37 17.29 9.79
CA GLY A 127 -11.19 16.36 10.58
C GLY A 127 -12.17 15.51 9.77
N GLU A 128 -12.44 15.89 8.52
CA GLU A 128 -13.46 15.24 7.68
C GLU A 128 -12.84 14.34 6.61
N VAL A 129 -13.53 13.26 6.26
CA VAL A 129 -13.14 12.39 5.13
C VAL A 129 -13.40 13.12 3.82
N LEU A 130 -12.37 13.23 2.98
CA LEU A 130 -12.49 13.87 1.67
C LEU A 130 -12.58 12.83 0.54
N PRO A 131 -13.63 12.83 -0.30
CA PRO A 131 -13.77 11.89 -1.41
C PRO A 131 -12.60 11.91 -2.39
N GLY A 132 -11.97 13.08 -2.58
CA GLY A 132 -10.76 13.20 -3.41
C GLY A 132 -9.58 12.41 -2.86
N LEU A 133 -9.35 12.47 -1.54
CA LEU A 133 -8.28 11.72 -0.89
C LEU A 133 -8.60 10.22 -0.88
N VAL A 134 -9.86 9.82 -0.69
CA VAL A 134 -10.26 8.40 -0.82
C VAL A 134 -9.91 7.83 -2.19
N ARG A 135 -10.23 8.56 -3.27
CA ARG A 135 -9.86 8.15 -4.63
C ARG A 135 -8.34 8.07 -4.82
N ARG A 136 -7.61 9.07 -4.31
CA ARG A 136 -6.15 9.11 -4.40
C ARG A 136 -5.49 7.94 -3.70
N ARG A 137 -5.84 7.70 -2.44
CA ARG A 137 -5.30 6.58 -1.65
C ARG A 137 -5.61 5.24 -2.29
N LYS A 138 -6.81 5.09 -2.87
CA LYS A 138 -7.18 3.87 -3.61
C LYS A 138 -6.26 3.65 -4.82
N ALA A 139 -6.10 4.66 -5.67
CA ALA A 139 -5.26 4.55 -6.87
C ALA A 139 -3.78 4.29 -6.52
N GLU A 140 -3.25 4.94 -5.49
CA GLU A 140 -1.89 4.71 -5.00
C GLU A 140 -1.73 3.29 -4.43
N SER A 141 -2.71 2.80 -3.65
CA SER A 141 -2.69 1.45 -3.08
C SER A 141 -2.79 0.37 -4.16
N GLU A 142 -3.64 0.57 -5.17
CA GLU A 142 -3.75 -0.32 -6.33
C GLU A 142 -2.45 -0.35 -7.13
N LEU A 143 -1.83 0.81 -7.37
CA LEU A 143 -0.51 0.88 -8.01
C LEU A 143 0.54 0.15 -7.17
N PHE A 144 0.59 0.38 -5.86
CA PHE A 144 1.54 -0.25 -4.94
C PHE A 144 1.49 -1.79 -5.00
N LEU A 145 0.28 -2.35 -5.11
CA LEU A 145 0.05 -3.80 -5.20
C LEU A 145 0.20 -4.35 -6.63
N SER A 146 0.05 -3.53 -7.66
CA SER A 146 0.07 -3.97 -9.07
C SER A 146 1.39 -4.58 -9.52
N GLY A 147 2.51 -4.29 -8.84
CA GLY A 147 3.84 -4.85 -9.11
C GLY A 147 4.16 -6.15 -8.38
N ASN A 148 3.22 -6.69 -7.57
CA ASN A 148 3.35 -8.00 -6.92
C ASN A 148 2.76 -9.14 -7.78
N LEU A 149 2.27 -8.82 -8.98
CA LEU A 149 2.08 -9.80 -10.03
C LEU A 149 3.41 -9.91 -10.78
N PRO A 150 4.04 -11.09 -10.90
CA PRO A 150 5.19 -11.25 -11.77
C PRO A 150 4.85 -10.77 -13.19
N PRO A 151 5.83 -10.32 -13.98
CA PRO A 151 5.61 -9.92 -15.36
C PRO A 151 4.81 -11.02 -16.07
N VAL A 152 3.70 -10.65 -16.72
CA VAL A 152 3.01 -11.54 -17.64
C VAL A 152 3.85 -11.59 -18.93
N ASP A 153 5.00 -12.23 -18.84
CA ASP A 153 5.61 -12.84 -20.01
C ASP A 153 4.76 -14.07 -20.34
N GLY A 154 4.42 -14.25 -21.60
CA GLY A 154 3.57 -15.32 -22.13
C GLY A 154 4.15 -16.74 -22.01
N GLY A 155 4.89 -17.04 -20.94
CA GLY A 155 5.28 -18.38 -20.52
C GLY A 155 4.48 -18.79 -19.29
N THR A 156 3.53 -19.70 -19.48
CA THR A 156 2.78 -20.36 -18.42
C THR A 156 3.73 -21.06 -17.45
N THR A 157 3.99 -20.48 -16.29
CA THR A 157 4.27 -21.25 -15.08
C THR A 157 3.25 -20.86 -14.03
N GLN A 158 2.18 -21.63 -14.00
CA GLN A 158 1.14 -21.56 -12.99
C GLN A 158 1.78 -22.00 -11.67
N GLN A 159 2.40 -21.07 -10.92
CA GLN A 159 2.70 -21.34 -9.51
C GLN A 159 1.38 -21.33 -8.76
N LYS A 160 0.79 -22.52 -8.69
CA LYS A 160 -0.35 -22.81 -7.84
C LYS A 160 0.22 -23.06 -6.44
N GLY A 161 0.09 -22.09 -5.53
CA GLY A 161 0.64 -22.22 -4.18
C GLY A 161 0.41 -20.99 -3.32
N GLU A 162 0.19 -21.24 -2.02
CA GLU A 162 -0.06 -20.20 -1.03
C GLU A 162 1.23 -19.44 -0.67
N ILE A 163 1.28 -18.15 -1.04
CA ILE A 163 2.40 -17.25 -0.69
C ILE A 163 2.35 -16.89 0.81
N GLU A 164 1.14 -16.79 1.39
CA GLU A 164 0.90 -16.51 2.82
C GLU A 164 -0.03 -17.57 3.40
N MET A 165 0.27 -18.03 4.63
CA MET A 165 -0.53 -19.05 5.29
C MET A 165 -1.79 -18.42 5.90
N LYS A 166 -2.94 -18.74 5.31
CA LYS A 166 -4.26 -18.36 5.84
C LYS A 166 -4.95 -19.63 6.31
N CYS A 167 -5.58 -19.57 7.47
CA CYS A 167 -6.27 -20.73 7.99
C CYS A 167 -7.51 -20.37 8.79
N LEU A 168 -8.38 -21.37 8.89
CA LEU A 168 -9.44 -21.40 9.87
C LEU A 168 -9.01 -22.29 11.02
N TYR A 169 -9.42 -21.97 12.24
CA TYR A 169 -9.22 -22.90 13.35
C TYR A 169 -10.30 -22.81 14.41
N ARG A 170 -10.43 -23.86 15.21
CA ARG A 170 -11.30 -23.92 16.38
C ARG A 170 -10.52 -24.37 17.61
N ILE A 171 -10.92 -23.86 18.78
CA ILE A 171 -10.38 -24.26 20.08
C ILE A 171 -11.35 -25.24 20.75
N ASP A 172 -10.84 -26.36 21.25
CA ASP A 172 -11.57 -27.44 21.95
C ASP A 172 -12.69 -28.12 21.16
N GLY A 173 -12.64 -28.07 19.81
CA GLY A 173 -13.62 -28.71 18.92
C GLY A 173 -15.05 -28.12 19.00
N LYS A 174 -15.31 -27.22 19.95
CA LYS A 174 -16.61 -26.61 20.27
C LYS A 174 -16.46 -25.10 20.34
N GLY A 175 -17.44 -24.36 19.83
CA GLY A 175 -17.48 -22.89 19.89
C GLY A 175 -17.04 -22.19 18.61
N ALA A 176 -16.65 -20.92 18.73
CA ALA A 176 -16.38 -20.03 17.61
C ALA A 176 -15.24 -20.54 16.72
N VAL A 177 -15.42 -20.37 15.41
CA VAL A 177 -14.35 -20.55 14.43
C VAL A 177 -13.59 -19.23 14.32
N PHE A 178 -12.27 -19.30 14.26
CA PHE A 178 -11.40 -18.16 14.06
C PHE A 178 -10.83 -18.17 12.65
N TYR A 179 -10.65 -16.99 12.08
CA TYR A 179 -9.95 -16.77 10.82
C TYR A 179 -8.63 -16.05 11.10
N PHE A 180 -7.54 -16.63 10.59
CA PHE A 180 -6.22 -16.02 10.55
C PHE A 180 -5.91 -15.59 9.11
N ASP A 181 -5.71 -14.30 8.90
CA ASP A 181 -5.48 -13.71 7.57
C ASP A 181 -4.01 -13.70 7.13
N GLY A 182 -3.11 -14.23 7.95
CA GLY A 182 -1.66 -14.13 7.79
C GLY A 182 -1.00 -13.16 8.78
N THR A 183 -1.78 -12.28 9.42
CA THR A 183 -1.29 -11.23 10.32
C THR A 183 -2.14 -11.04 11.58
N SER A 184 -3.45 -11.26 11.46
CA SER A 184 -4.43 -10.99 12.50
C SER A 184 -5.38 -12.17 12.66
N VAL A 185 -5.96 -12.29 13.87
CA VAL A 185 -6.94 -13.31 14.21
C VAL A 185 -8.25 -12.61 14.54
N ARG A 186 -9.35 -13.12 13.98
CA ARG A 186 -10.71 -12.72 14.40
C ARG A 186 -11.64 -13.91 14.55
N ALA A 187 -12.59 -13.81 15.47
CA ALA A 187 -13.70 -14.76 15.55
C ALA A 187 -14.68 -14.52 14.38
N LEU A 188 -15.17 -15.61 13.78
CA LEU A 188 -16.30 -15.59 12.86
C LEU A 188 -17.58 -15.58 13.70
N SER A 189 -18.43 -14.61 13.45
CA SER A 189 -19.62 -14.32 14.27
C SER A 189 -20.92 -14.67 13.56
N PHE A 190 -20.87 -14.89 12.24
CA PHE A 190 -22.05 -15.28 11.45
C PHE A 190 -21.88 -16.68 10.83
N PRO A 191 -22.98 -17.45 10.72
CA PRO A 191 -22.94 -18.82 10.18
C PRO A 191 -22.32 -18.92 8.77
N ASP A 192 -22.56 -17.93 7.91
CA ASP A 192 -22.21 -18.01 6.49
C ASP A 192 -20.82 -17.45 6.16
N GLU A 193 -20.17 -16.72 7.08
CA GLU A 193 -18.83 -16.15 6.86
C GLU A 193 -17.81 -17.23 6.50
N MET A 194 -17.85 -18.36 7.19
CA MET A 194 -16.94 -19.48 6.93
C MET A 194 -17.13 -20.05 5.53
N THR A 195 -18.37 -20.15 5.06
CA THR A 195 -18.70 -20.67 3.72
C THR A 195 -18.15 -19.76 2.64
N VAL A 196 -18.36 -18.44 2.78
CA VAL A 196 -17.86 -17.44 1.83
C VAL A 196 -16.32 -17.43 1.79
N ILE A 197 -15.66 -17.47 2.96
CA ILE A 197 -14.20 -17.52 3.03
C ILE A 197 -13.66 -18.77 2.34
N LYS A 198 -14.25 -19.94 2.57
CA LYS A 198 -13.85 -21.19 1.90
C LYS A 198 -14.00 -21.11 0.39
N LEU A 199 -15.10 -20.54 -0.11
CA LEU A 199 -15.36 -20.38 -1.54
C LEU A 199 -14.35 -19.45 -2.21
N ILE A 200 -14.13 -18.26 -1.63
CA ILE A 200 -13.16 -17.28 -2.14
C ILE A 200 -11.76 -17.90 -2.14
N TYR A 201 -11.40 -18.60 -1.06
CA TYR A 201 -10.09 -19.22 -0.96
C TYR A 201 -9.86 -20.27 -2.04
N LYS A 202 -10.84 -21.16 -2.24
CA LYS A 202 -10.78 -22.21 -3.26
C LYS A 202 -10.73 -21.65 -4.67
N ALA A 203 -11.48 -20.59 -4.94
CA ALA A 203 -11.43 -19.90 -6.22
C ALA A 203 -10.05 -19.29 -6.49
N ASN A 204 -9.39 -18.74 -5.47
CA ASN A 204 -8.11 -18.04 -5.61
C ASN A 204 -6.90 -18.98 -5.63
N ASN A 205 -6.89 -20.04 -4.80
CA ASN A 205 -5.74 -20.91 -4.62
C ASN A 205 -5.92 -22.28 -5.31
N GLY A 206 -7.14 -22.62 -5.70
CA GLY A 206 -7.47 -23.91 -6.30
C GLY A 206 -7.38 -25.10 -5.33
N THR A 207 -7.31 -24.83 -4.03
CA THR A 207 -7.30 -25.79 -2.91
C THR A 207 -8.23 -25.30 -1.81
N ASP A 208 -8.69 -26.19 -0.94
CA ASP A 208 -9.48 -25.80 0.23
C ASP A 208 -8.59 -25.12 1.28
N ILE A 209 -9.12 -24.11 1.97
CA ILE A 209 -8.38 -23.44 3.05
C ILE A 209 -8.06 -24.43 4.18
N PRO A 210 -6.81 -24.46 4.70
CA PRO A 210 -6.48 -25.27 5.86
C PRO A 210 -7.39 -24.96 7.06
N PHE A 211 -7.92 -26.01 7.68
CA PHE A 211 -8.74 -25.92 8.88
C PHE A 211 -8.11 -26.75 10.00
N PHE A 212 -7.82 -26.12 11.13
CA PHE A 212 -7.17 -26.77 12.28
C PHE A 212 -8.09 -26.86 13.51
N GLU A 213 -7.91 -27.91 14.30
CA GLU A 213 -8.52 -28.02 15.62
C GLU A 213 -7.43 -28.07 16.69
N TRP A 214 -7.51 -27.18 17.67
CA TRP A 214 -6.53 -27.07 18.73
C TRP A 214 -7.18 -27.22 20.11
N THR A 215 -6.44 -27.72 21.09
CA THR A 215 -6.89 -27.77 22.49
C THR A 215 -6.48 -26.50 23.24
N ASN A 216 -7.15 -26.16 24.35
CA ASN A 216 -6.84 -24.94 25.09
C ASN A 216 -5.51 -24.96 25.87
N ALA A 217 -4.69 -26.01 25.71
CA ALA A 217 -3.55 -26.31 26.57
C ALA A 217 -2.37 -25.32 26.46
N ALA A 218 -2.19 -24.64 25.32
CA ALA A 218 -1.13 -23.65 25.09
C ALA A 218 -1.71 -22.29 24.69
N ARG A 219 -1.04 -21.14 24.84
CA ARG A 219 -1.62 -19.88 24.30
C ARG A 219 -1.74 -19.91 22.77
N TRP A 220 -2.76 -19.26 22.21
CA TRP A 220 -3.06 -19.29 20.76
C TRP A 220 -1.88 -18.87 19.88
N ASP A 221 -1.04 -17.93 20.36
CA ASP A 221 0.14 -17.45 19.65
C ASP A 221 1.23 -18.53 19.49
N LYS A 222 1.32 -19.47 20.44
CA LYS A 222 2.22 -20.63 20.32
C LYS A 222 1.70 -21.66 19.33
N ARG A 223 0.40 -21.93 19.36
CA ARG A 223 -0.26 -22.88 18.44
C ARG A 223 -0.12 -22.43 16.98
N LEU A 224 -0.21 -21.12 16.75
CA LEU A 224 0.00 -20.54 15.42
C LEU A 224 1.46 -20.66 14.95
N LYS A 225 2.44 -20.45 15.84
CA LYS A 225 3.87 -20.67 15.53
C LYS A 225 4.18 -22.11 15.15
N ASP A 226 3.54 -23.08 15.81
CA ASP A 226 3.73 -24.49 15.49
C ASP A 226 3.27 -24.81 14.05
N VAL A 227 2.16 -24.21 13.61
CA VAL A 227 1.65 -24.35 12.23
C VAL A 227 2.55 -23.67 11.20
N LEU A 228 3.07 -22.48 11.50
CA LEU A 228 4.03 -21.78 10.63
C LEU A 228 5.38 -22.50 10.49
N SER A 229 5.67 -23.44 11.40
CA SER A 229 6.91 -24.23 11.41
C SER A 229 6.79 -25.56 10.68
N ILE A 230 5.60 -25.93 10.19
CA ILE A 230 5.40 -27.15 9.41
C ILE A 230 5.99 -26.92 8.00
N PRO A 231 6.93 -27.76 7.53
CA PRO A 231 7.46 -27.65 6.17
C PRO A 231 6.32 -27.68 5.15
N LYS A 232 6.30 -26.71 4.24
CA LYS A 232 5.40 -26.75 3.07
C LYS A 232 5.91 -27.88 2.17
N GLU A 233 5.23 -29.03 2.16
CA GLU A 233 5.44 -30.02 1.11
C GLU A 233 4.89 -29.42 -0.20
N PHE A 234 5.80 -29.22 -1.16
CA PHE A 234 5.54 -28.63 -2.47
C PHE A 234 4.91 -29.63 -3.43
#